data_AF-A0A928P6P3-F1
#
_entry.id   AF-A0A928P6P3-F1
#
_cell.length_a   1.000
_cell.length_b   1.000
_cell.length_c   1.000
_cell.angle_alpha   90.00
_cell.angle_beta   90.00
_cell.angle_gamma   90.00
#
_symmetry.space_group_name_H-M   'P 1'
#
loop_
_entity.id
_entity.type
_entity.pdbx_description
1 polymer ?
#
loop_
_entity_poly.entity_id
_entity_poly.type
_entity_poly.pdbx_seq_one_letter_code
_entity_poly.pdbx_strand_id
1 'polypeptide(L)'
;MEEQEKTPQKLTQKQMRSAAKKRRRRGAFGTAVAVFIVFSALYLLFILLGSGILLYSFYSNPKNEDIFSLSVIYDEQVLHNMDSDEANNDYGLYIPFEYLSEIGNFGLAGEGDDVTLFIIGTDNRIKCTKNSSLVVINNNPIRISAPILYEEEDYLIPVSLLENYVNGIDVTYDTEKMVCKVSSDLSKADVSLKILLPEAMEAAYFPESYKYYDFEESQGSEEPDIIP
;
A
#
# COMPACT_ATOMS: atom_id res chain seq x y z
N MET A 1 -16.67 -14.35 91.54
CA MET A 1 -15.74 -15.50 91.53
C MET A 1 -16.46 -16.60 90.78
N GLU A 2 -16.22 -16.73 89.49
CA GLU A 2 -15.22 -17.64 88.86
C GLU A 2 -16.01 -18.79 88.22
N GLU A 3 -15.77 -19.29 87.02
CA GLU A 3 -14.87 -18.93 85.93
C GLU A 3 -15.45 -19.62 84.68
N GLN A 4 -15.42 -18.97 83.52
CA GLN A 4 -15.95 -19.51 82.26
C GLN A 4 -15.05 -20.64 81.73
N GLU A 5 -15.48 -21.89 81.85
CA GLU A 5 -14.84 -23.00 81.14
C GLU A 5 -15.39 -23.12 79.71
N LYS A 6 -14.95 -22.21 78.82
CA LYS A 6 -15.22 -22.33 77.37
C LYS A 6 -14.30 -23.39 76.77
N THR A 7 -14.93 -24.51 76.43
CA THR A 7 -14.39 -25.72 75.81
C THR A 7 -13.32 -25.46 74.72
N PRO A 8 -12.10 -26.01 74.85
CA PRO A 8 -10.99 -25.77 73.91
C PRO A 8 -11.20 -26.36 72.50
N GLN A 9 -12.22 -27.21 72.32
CA GLN A 9 -12.52 -27.87 71.04
C GLN A 9 -13.23 -26.99 70.00
N LYS A 10 -14.00 -25.98 70.43
CA LYS A 10 -14.73 -25.10 69.48
C LYS A 10 -13.82 -24.05 68.82
N LEU A 11 -12.72 -23.66 69.47
CA LEU A 11 -11.72 -22.72 68.94
C LEU A 11 -10.83 -23.38 67.87
N THR A 12 -10.41 -24.62 68.08
CA THR A 12 -9.59 -25.41 67.15
C THR A 12 -10.33 -25.75 65.85
N GLN A 13 -11.63 -26.07 65.90
CA GLN A 13 -12.42 -26.37 64.71
C GLN A 13 -12.69 -25.11 63.85
N LYS A 14 -12.83 -23.93 64.47
CA LYS A 14 -13.01 -22.64 63.78
C LYS A 14 -11.70 -22.15 63.14
N GLN A 15 -10.54 -22.41 63.77
CA GLN A 15 -9.21 -22.12 63.24
C GLN A 15 -8.81 -23.07 62.09
N MET A 16 -9.15 -24.36 62.16
CA MET A 16 -8.94 -25.30 61.04
C MET A 16 -9.78 -24.96 59.80
N ARG A 17 -11.02 -24.50 59.99
CA ARG A 17 -11.88 -24.02 58.89
C ARG A 17 -11.40 -22.72 58.25
N SER A 18 -10.77 -21.81 59.00
CA SER A 18 -10.21 -20.56 58.47
C SER A 18 -8.87 -20.77 57.74
N ALA A 19 -8.03 -21.67 58.23
CA ALA A 19 -6.79 -22.10 57.57
C ALA A 19 -7.07 -22.81 56.23
N ALA A 20 -8.08 -23.68 56.17
CA ALA A 20 -8.51 -24.35 54.94
C ALA A 20 -9.05 -23.36 53.90
N LYS A 21 -9.82 -22.33 54.31
CA LYS A 21 -10.31 -21.25 53.41
C LYS A 21 -9.17 -20.36 52.88
N LYS A 22 -8.17 -20.04 53.70
CA LYS A 22 -6.98 -19.27 53.29
C LYS A 22 -6.10 -20.04 52.29
N ARG A 23 -5.92 -21.36 52.49
CA ARG A 23 -5.16 -22.23 51.56
C ARG A 23 -5.87 -22.39 50.21
N ARG A 24 -7.21 -22.53 50.21
CA ARG A 24 -8.03 -22.57 48.99
C ARG A 24 -7.99 -21.26 48.18
N ARG A 25 -8.02 -20.11 48.87
CA ARG A 25 -7.92 -18.78 48.21
C ARG A 25 -6.54 -18.52 47.61
N ARG A 26 -5.44 -18.95 48.26
CA ARG A 26 -4.09 -18.88 47.69
C ARG A 26 -3.91 -19.82 46.49
N GLY A 27 -4.51 -21.02 46.55
CA GLY A 27 -4.53 -21.96 45.42
C GLY A 27 -5.28 -21.41 44.21
N ALA A 28 -6.47 -20.82 44.41
CA ALA A 28 -7.29 -20.23 43.36
C ALA A 28 -6.68 -18.95 42.75
N PHE A 29 -6.06 -18.08 43.56
CA PHE A 29 -5.31 -16.92 43.04
C PHE A 29 -4.06 -17.35 42.26
N GLY A 30 -3.35 -18.39 42.73
CA GLY A 30 -2.21 -18.96 42.01
C GLY A 30 -2.60 -19.56 40.66
N THR A 31 -3.77 -20.23 40.58
CA THR A 31 -4.28 -20.75 39.30
C THR A 31 -4.75 -19.62 38.39
N ALA A 32 -5.41 -18.58 38.91
CA ALA A 32 -5.82 -17.42 38.12
C ALA A 32 -4.61 -16.65 37.54
N VAL A 33 -3.56 -16.47 38.33
CA VAL A 33 -2.30 -15.84 37.88
C VAL A 33 -1.60 -16.72 36.85
N ALA A 34 -1.54 -18.04 37.06
CA ALA A 34 -0.95 -18.96 36.08
C ALA A 34 -1.72 -18.94 34.75
N VAL A 35 -3.04 -18.94 34.80
CA VAL A 35 -3.89 -18.81 33.60
C VAL A 35 -3.65 -17.48 32.91
N PHE A 36 -3.58 -16.37 33.65
CA PHE A 36 -3.28 -15.05 33.09
C PHE A 36 -1.89 -15.02 32.42
N ILE A 37 -0.87 -15.62 33.03
CA ILE A 37 0.47 -15.74 32.45
C ILE A 37 0.42 -16.55 31.14
N VAL A 38 -0.30 -17.67 31.11
CA VAL A 38 -0.45 -18.49 29.90
C VAL A 38 -1.20 -17.72 28.78
N PHE A 39 -2.28 -17.01 29.12
CA PHE A 39 -2.99 -16.17 28.15
C PHE A 39 -2.13 -15.01 27.65
N SER A 40 -1.36 -14.35 28.52
CA SER A 40 -0.43 -13.30 28.11
C SER A 40 0.70 -13.83 27.23
N ALA A 41 1.22 -15.02 27.53
CA ALA A 41 2.25 -15.67 26.71
C ALA A 41 1.70 -16.03 25.32
N LEU A 42 0.47 -16.55 25.23
CA LEU A 42 -0.21 -16.81 23.96
C LEU A 42 -0.49 -15.53 23.18
N TYR A 43 -0.94 -14.47 23.86
CA TYR A 43 -1.18 -13.17 23.23
C TYR A 43 0.10 -12.58 22.64
N LEU A 44 1.22 -12.63 23.38
CA LEU A 44 2.52 -12.21 22.86
C LEU A 44 2.98 -13.08 21.68
N LEU A 45 2.70 -14.39 21.71
CA LEU A 45 2.98 -15.28 20.58
C LEU A 45 2.19 -14.87 19.32
N PHE A 46 0.92 -14.50 19.45
CA PHE A 46 0.12 -14.00 18.32
C PHE A 46 0.60 -12.65 17.80
N ILE A 47 1.01 -11.72 18.68
CA ILE A 47 1.65 -10.47 18.25
C ILE A 47 2.95 -10.77 17.50
N LEU A 48 3.78 -11.68 18.01
CA LEU A 48 5.04 -12.05 17.38
C LEU A 48 4.78 -12.65 15.99
N LEU A 49 3.82 -13.56 15.86
CA LEU A 49 3.39 -14.12 14.58
C LEU A 49 2.88 -13.05 13.62
N GLY A 50 1.98 -12.17 14.08
CA GLY A 50 1.45 -11.07 13.26
C GLY A 50 2.54 -10.11 12.79
N SER A 51 3.45 -9.71 13.69
CA SER A 51 4.60 -8.87 13.35
C SER A 51 5.58 -9.58 12.43
N GLY A 52 5.79 -10.89 12.59
CA GLY A 52 6.63 -11.71 11.74
C GLY A 52 6.05 -11.85 10.33
N ILE A 53 4.74 -12.03 10.20
CA ILE A 53 4.05 -12.05 8.90
C ILE A 53 4.12 -10.68 8.23
N LEU A 54 3.93 -9.58 8.97
CA LEU A 54 4.07 -8.23 8.43
C LEU A 54 5.51 -7.96 7.99
N LEU A 55 6.51 -8.26 8.83
CA LEU A 55 7.92 -8.11 8.48
C LEU A 55 8.30 -9.00 7.29
N TYR A 56 7.84 -10.24 7.26
CA TYR A 56 8.01 -11.12 6.12
C TYR A 56 7.37 -10.52 4.87
N SER A 57 6.14 -10.01 4.94
CA SER A 57 5.48 -9.35 3.80
C SER A 57 6.22 -8.10 3.33
N PHE A 58 6.83 -7.32 4.22
CA PHE A 58 7.64 -6.15 3.86
C PHE A 58 9.00 -6.54 3.26
N TYR A 59 9.63 -7.62 3.75
CA TYR A 59 10.92 -8.12 3.23
C TYR A 59 10.76 -9.08 2.04
N SER A 60 9.57 -9.62 1.82
CA SER A 60 9.19 -10.44 0.67
C SER A 60 8.50 -9.62 -0.41
N ASN A 61 8.74 -8.30 -0.46
CA ASN A 61 8.64 -7.60 -1.74
C ASN A 61 9.39 -8.46 -2.76
N PRO A 62 8.79 -8.73 -3.94
CA PRO A 62 9.44 -9.55 -4.93
C PRO A 62 10.74 -8.84 -5.26
N LYS A 63 11.86 -9.39 -4.77
CA LYS A 63 13.09 -9.32 -5.53
C LYS A 63 12.65 -9.75 -6.91
N ASN A 64 12.71 -8.85 -7.89
CA ASN A 64 12.65 -9.31 -9.28
C ASN A 64 13.79 -10.32 -9.37
N GLU A 65 13.47 -11.62 -9.27
CA GLU A 65 14.48 -12.68 -9.16
C GLU A 65 15.31 -12.78 -10.43
N ASP A 66 14.75 -12.25 -11.52
CA ASP A 66 15.39 -12.13 -12.82
C ASP A 66 16.07 -10.76 -12.94
N ILE A 67 17.40 -10.78 -12.85
CA ILE A 67 18.25 -9.61 -13.04
C ILE A 67 18.55 -9.48 -14.54
N PHE A 68 18.08 -8.40 -15.16
CA PHE A 68 18.23 -8.16 -16.59
C PHE A 68 19.22 -7.03 -16.88
N SER A 69 20.12 -7.21 -17.83
CA SER A 69 20.77 -6.07 -18.50
C SER A 69 19.76 -5.27 -19.32
N LEU A 70 20.00 -3.98 -19.53
CA LEU A 70 19.09 -3.10 -20.27
C LEU A 70 19.73 -2.67 -21.60
N SER A 71 19.03 -2.87 -22.71
CA SER A 71 19.40 -2.32 -24.02
C SER A 71 18.36 -1.30 -24.48
N VAL A 72 18.81 -0.08 -24.75
CA VAL A 72 17.99 1.02 -25.25
C VAL A 72 18.17 1.10 -26.77
N ILE A 73 17.07 0.97 -27.51
CA ILE A 73 17.09 0.82 -28.97
C ILE A 73 16.21 1.90 -29.60
N TYR A 74 16.74 2.56 -30.63
CA TYR A 74 16.01 3.53 -31.43
C TYR A 74 16.19 3.20 -32.92
N ASP A 75 15.08 3.03 -33.64
CA ASP A 75 15.10 2.75 -35.08
C ASP A 75 16.04 1.59 -35.45
N GLU A 76 15.86 0.46 -34.75
CA GLU A 76 16.67 -0.78 -34.86
C GLU A 76 18.15 -0.64 -34.45
N GLN A 77 18.60 0.53 -34.03
CA GLN A 77 19.97 0.76 -33.56
C GLN A 77 20.04 0.77 -32.03
N VAL A 78 20.99 0.02 -31.48
CA VAL A 78 21.26 0.05 -30.04
C VAL A 78 22.00 1.35 -29.72
N LEU A 79 21.40 2.20 -28.91
CA LEU A 79 22.00 3.46 -28.45
C LEU A 79 22.83 3.24 -27.19
N HIS A 80 22.24 2.58 -26.19
CA HIS A 80 22.85 2.35 -24.90
C HIS A 80 22.67 0.90 -24.46
N ASN A 81 23.68 0.38 -23.76
CA ASN A 81 23.60 -0.88 -23.02
C ASN A 81 24.03 -0.61 -21.60
N MET A 82 23.24 -1.05 -20.64
CA MET A 82 23.57 -1.03 -19.23
C MET A 82 23.71 -2.46 -18.72
N ASP A 83 24.73 -2.67 -17.92
CA ASP A 83 24.92 -3.94 -17.25
C ASP A 83 23.81 -4.18 -16.22
N SER A 84 23.66 -5.43 -15.83
CA SER A 84 22.67 -5.87 -14.83
C SER A 84 22.73 -5.08 -13.53
N ASP A 85 23.93 -4.74 -13.09
CA ASP A 85 24.17 -4.13 -11.77
C ASP A 85 23.78 -2.65 -11.75
N GLU A 86 23.77 -2.00 -12.91
CA GLU A 86 23.40 -0.59 -13.06
C GLU A 86 21.90 -0.44 -13.33
N ALA A 87 21.31 -1.36 -14.11
CA ALA A 87 19.92 -1.27 -14.50
C ALA A 87 18.95 -1.76 -13.42
N ASN A 88 19.40 -2.63 -12.50
CA ASN A 88 18.54 -3.22 -11.47
C ASN A 88 18.85 -2.65 -10.09
N ASN A 89 17.80 -2.38 -9.32
CA ASN A 89 17.87 -2.01 -7.92
C ASN A 89 16.87 -2.84 -7.08
N ASP A 90 16.75 -2.48 -5.80
CA ASP A 90 15.86 -3.17 -4.84
C ASP A 90 14.37 -3.19 -5.27
N TYR A 91 13.95 -2.28 -6.15
CA TYR A 91 12.57 -2.17 -6.63
C TYR A 91 12.36 -2.78 -8.03
N GLY A 92 13.43 -3.09 -8.77
CA GLY A 92 13.37 -3.73 -10.08
C GLY A 92 14.26 -3.08 -11.13
N LEU A 93 13.83 -3.18 -12.38
CA LEU A 93 14.56 -2.67 -13.55
C LEU A 93 14.19 -1.22 -13.85
N TYR A 94 15.20 -0.39 -14.04
CA TYR A 94 15.08 1.05 -14.26
C TYR A 94 15.84 1.49 -15.51
N ILE A 95 15.36 2.58 -16.11
CA ILE A 95 16.03 3.29 -17.20
C ILE A 95 16.30 4.74 -16.75
N PRO A 96 17.53 5.26 -16.91
CA PRO A 96 17.84 6.67 -16.73
C PRO A 96 16.98 7.54 -17.66
N PHE A 97 16.50 8.67 -17.16
CA PHE A 97 15.67 9.58 -17.95
C PHE A 97 16.45 10.15 -19.14
N GLU A 98 17.76 10.37 -19.00
CA GLU A 98 18.63 10.77 -20.12
C GLU A 98 18.47 9.81 -21.31
N TYR A 99 18.56 8.50 -21.08
CA TYR A 99 18.46 7.49 -22.15
C TYR A 99 17.03 7.36 -22.68
N LEU A 100 16.04 7.47 -21.80
CA LEU A 100 14.63 7.47 -22.21
C LEU A 100 14.30 8.65 -23.14
N SER A 101 14.90 9.82 -22.90
CA SER A 101 14.67 11.03 -23.70
C SER A 101 15.26 10.95 -25.11
N GLU A 102 16.20 10.04 -25.37
CA GLU A 102 16.77 9.83 -26.71
C GLU A 102 15.87 8.99 -27.62
N ILE A 103 15.09 8.07 -27.04
CA ILE A 103 14.23 7.15 -27.80
C ILE A 103 12.79 7.64 -27.95
N GLY A 104 12.42 8.70 -27.24
CA GLY A 104 11.07 9.23 -27.28
C GLY A 104 11.02 10.71 -26.92
N ASN A 105 9.92 11.34 -27.28
CA ASN A 105 9.68 12.76 -27.02
C ASN A 105 9.31 13.02 -25.55
N PHE A 106 10.14 12.63 -24.61
CA PHE A 106 9.91 12.84 -23.18
C PHE A 106 10.55 14.14 -22.71
N GLY A 107 9.86 14.83 -21.81
CA GLY A 107 10.41 15.96 -21.06
C GLY A 107 10.17 15.76 -19.58
N LEU A 108 11.06 16.33 -18.77
CA LEU A 108 10.98 16.23 -17.31
C LEU A 108 11.14 17.61 -16.69
N ALA A 109 10.28 17.92 -15.73
CA ALA A 109 10.31 19.14 -14.94
C ALA A 109 10.24 18.77 -13.46
N GLY A 110 11.25 19.20 -12.70
CA GLY A 110 11.28 19.04 -11.24
C GLY A 110 11.17 20.39 -10.53
N GLU A 111 10.30 20.48 -9.54
CA GLU A 111 10.20 21.62 -8.62
C GLU A 111 10.22 21.08 -7.17
N GLY A 112 11.38 21.20 -6.51
CA GLY A 112 11.57 20.64 -5.17
C GLY A 112 11.44 19.12 -5.16
N ASP A 113 10.46 18.60 -4.42
CA ASP A 113 10.16 17.16 -4.35
C ASP A 113 9.15 16.72 -5.42
N ASP A 114 8.50 17.64 -6.13
CA ASP A 114 7.53 17.31 -7.17
C ASP A 114 8.21 17.17 -8.52
N VAL A 115 7.91 16.08 -9.22
CA VAL A 115 8.48 15.72 -10.52
C VAL A 115 7.33 15.48 -11.48
N THR A 116 7.42 16.08 -12.66
CA THR A 116 6.48 15.89 -13.74
C THR A 116 7.21 15.39 -14.97
N LEU A 117 6.96 14.14 -15.34
CA LEU A 117 7.30 13.61 -16.66
C LEU A 117 6.15 13.95 -17.62
N PHE A 118 6.46 14.49 -18.78
CA PHE A 118 5.49 14.84 -19.81
C PHE A 118 5.98 14.37 -21.17
N ILE A 119 5.03 14.14 -22.09
CA ILE A 119 5.37 13.77 -23.45
C ILE A 119 5.21 14.99 -24.35
N ILE A 120 6.32 15.46 -24.92
CA ILE A 120 6.41 16.63 -25.79
C ILE A 120 5.49 16.45 -26.99
N GLY A 121 4.72 17.48 -27.31
CA GLY A 121 3.71 17.44 -28.37
C GLY A 121 2.34 16.91 -27.93
N THR A 122 2.19 16.51 -26.67
CA THR A 122 0.90 16.05 -26.10
C THR A 122 0.59 16.76 -24.78
N ASP A 123 -0.66 16.65 -24.33
CA ASP A 123 -1.07 17.09 -22.98
C ASP A 123 -0.86 16.02 -21.91
N ASN A 124 -0.21 14.91 -22.26
CA ASN A 124 -0.01 13.77 -21.37
C ASN A 124 1.05 14.06 -20.32
N ARG A 125 0.70 13.82 -19.04
CA ARG A 125 1.59 14.08 -17.90
C ARG A 125 1.50 12.98 -16.85
N ILE A 126 2.65 12.61 -16.31
CA ILE A 126 2.81 11.80 -15.10
C ILE A 126 3.40 12.72 -14.03
N LYS A 127 2.64 12.99 -12.98
CA LYS A 127 3.13 13.73 -11.81
C LYS A 127 3.43 12.75 -10.69
N CYS A 128 4.55 12.92 -10.03
CA CYS A 128 4.91 12.14 -8.86
C CYS A 128 5.68 13.00 -7.88
N THR A 129 5.58 12.67 -6.61
CA THR A 129 6.55 13.15 -5.62
C THR A 129 7.75 12.21 -5.63
N LYS A 130 8.96 12.75 -5.47
CA LYS A 130 10.22 12.00 -5.46
C LYS A 130 10.14 10.82 -4.48
N ASN A 131 10.58 9.64 -4.94
CA ASN A 131 10.58 8.38 -4.19
C ASN A 131 9.18 7.90 -3.75
N SER A 132 8.11 8.41 -4.37
CA SER A 132 6.73 7.97 -4.11
C SER A 132 6.28 6.94 -5.14
N SER A 133 5.64 5.87 -4.67
CA SER A 133 4.91 4.92 -5.51
C SER A 133 3.53 5.44 -5.94
N LEU A 134 3.08 6.59 -5.43
CA LEU A 134 1.84 7.24 -5.86
C LEU A 134 2.15 8.23 -6.98
N VAL A 135 1.60 7.97 -8.16
CA VAL A 135 1.74 8.81 -9.35
C VAL A 135 0.37 9.24 -9.86
N VAL A 136 0.30 10.39 -10.53
CA VAL A 136 -0.91 10.91 -11.14
C VAL A 136 -0.71 10.95 -12.65
N ILE A 137 -1.37 10.06 -13.37
CA ILE A 137 -1.30 9.92 -14.83
C ILE A 137 -2.57 10.56 -15.42
N ASN A 138 -2.44 11.64 -16.18
CA ASN A 138 -3.57 12.35 -16.79
C ASN A 138 -4.73 12.65 -15.81
N ASN A 139 -4.39 13.13 -14.60
CA ASN A 139 -5.29 13.42 -13.48
C ASN A 139 -5.88 12.20 -12.73
N ASN A 140 -5.46 10.98 -13.07
CA ASN A 140 -5.85 9.78 -12.33
C ASN A 140 -4.73 9.33 -11.37
N PRO A 141 -4.97 9.29 -10.05
CA PRO A 141 -3.99 8.81 -9.09
C PRO A 141 -3.90 7.27 -9.11
N ILE A 142 -2.70 6.74 -9.27
CA ILE A 142 -2.40 5.30 -9.35
C ILE A 142 -1.20 4.98 -8.48
N ARG A 143 -1.22 3.79 -7.88
CA ARG A 143 -0.06 3.26 -7.16
C ARG A 143 0.70 2.30 -8.08
N ILE A 144 1.95 2.62 -8.37
CA ILE A 144 2.86 1.79 -9.17
C ILE A 144 3.67 0.86 -8.25
N SER A 145 4.16 -0.25 -8.79
CA SER A 145 4.92 -1.25 -8.04
C SER A 145 6.30 -0.76 -7.63
N ALA A 146 6.93 0.04 -8.49
CA ALA A 146 8.27 0.58 -8.31
C ALA A 146 8.20 2.12 -8.36
N PRO A 147 8.74 2.87 -7.37
CA PRO A 147 8.69 4.34 -7.37
C PRO A 147 9.63 4.94 -8.42
N ILE A 148 9.40 6.19 -8.82
CA ILE A 148 10.39 6.98 -9.57
C ILE A 148 11.45 7.47 -8.57
N LEU A 149 12.72 7.20 -8.88
CA LEU A 149 13.85 7.52 -8.02
C LEU A 149 14.64 8.68 -8.60
N TYR A 150 15.34 9.41 -7.73
CA TYR A 150 16.33 10.40 -8.14
C TYR A 150 17.66 10.05 -7.48
N GLU A 151 18.58 9.58 -8.30
CA GLU A 151 19.89 9.06 -7.91
C GLU A 151 20.92 9.59 -8.90
N GLU A 152 22.13 9.88 -8.43
CA GLU A 152 23.27 10.25 -9.31
C GLU A 152 23.00 11.38 -10.32
N GLU A 153 22.20 12.38 -9.92
CA GLU A 153 21.82 13.54 -10.73
C GLU A 153 20.86 13.24 -11.91
N ASP A 154 20.32 12.03 -12.01
CA ASP A 154 19.27 11.69 -12.98
C ASP A 154 18.03 11.08 -12.31
N TYR A 155 16.93 11.04 -13.06
CA TYR A 155 15.71 10.36 -12.67
C TYR A 155 15.68 8.95 -13.23
N LEU A 156 15.61 7.97 -12.35
CA LEU A 156 15.46 6.57 -12.74
C LEU A 156 13.97 6.28 -12.87
N ILE A 157 13.56 5.94 -14.09
CA ILE A 157 12.18 5.61 -14.43
C ILE A 157 12.03 4.08 -14.42
N PRO A 158 11.08 3.51 -13.67
CA PRO A 158 10.88 2.07 -13.64
C PRO A 158 10.36 1.59 -14.99
N VAL A 159 10.95 0.53 -15.55
CA VAL A 159 10.57 -0.01 -16.87
C VAL A 159 9.12 -0.49 -16.88
N SER A 160 8.62 -0.98 -15.73
CA SER A 160 7.21 -1.37 -15.56
C SER A 160 6.24 -0.20 -15.75
N LEU A 161 6.66 1.05 -15.51
CA LEU A 161 5.84 2.23 -15.82
C LEU A 161 5.68 2.40 -17.34
N LEU A 162 6.77 2.21 -18.09
CA LEU A 162 6.76 2.32 -19.55
C LEU A 162 5.90 1.23 -20.16
N GLU A 163 6.12 -0.02 -19.76
CA GLU A 163 5.36 -1.18 -20.24
C GLU A 163 3.85 -1.01 -20.00
N ASN A 164 3.45 -0.59 -18.81
CA ASN A 164 2.04 -0.59 -18.42
C ASN A 164 1.29 0.68 -18.80
N TYR A 165 1.97 1.83 -18.91
CA TYR A 165 1.30 3.14 -19.03
C TYR A 165 1.73 3.98 -20.21
N VAL A 166 2.74 3.57 -20.98
CA VAL A 166 3.22 4.31 -22.16
C VAL A 166 2.91 3.51 -23.43
N ASN A 167 2.41 4.19 -24.45
CA ASN A 167 2.28 3.71 -25.83
C ASN A 167 3.43 4.28 -26.66
N GLY A 168 3.86 3.53 -27.68
CA GLY A 168 4.95 3.93 -28.57
C GLY A 168 6.34 3.50 -28.11
N ILE A 169 6.47 3.00 -26.88
CA ILE A 169 7.67 2.32 -26.37
C ILE A 169 7.34 0.84 -26.22
N ASP A 170 8.12 -0.02 -26.85
CA ASP A 170 8.03 -1.47 -26.66
C ASP A 170 9.06 -1.92 -25.63
N VAL A 171 8.64 -2.79 -24.72
CA VAL A 171 9.50 -3.44 -23.74
C VAL A 171 9.46 -4.94 -24.01
N THR A 172 10.62 -5.55 -24.27
CA THR A 172 10.74 -6.99 -24.57
C THR A 172 11.81 -7.63 -23.71
N TYR A 173 11.49 -8.76 -23.09
CA TYR A 173 12.43 -9.54 -22.27
C TYR A 173 12.96 -10.75 -23.04
N ASP A 174 14.29 -10.83 -23.20
CA ASP A 174 15.01 -12.01 -23.66
C ASP A 174 15.51 -12.77 -22.42
N THR A 175 14.71 -13.75 -21.96
CA THR A 175 14.99 -14.55 -20.76
C THR A 175 16.17 -15.50 -20.93
N GLU A 176 16.56 -15.85 -22.17
CA GLU A 176 17.73 -16.70 -22.40
C GLU A 176 19.02 -15.92 -22.19
N LYS A 177 19.03 -14.65 -22.60
CA LYS A 177 20.20 -13.77 -22.49
C LYS A 177 20.17 -12.88 -21.25
N MET A 178 19.07 -12.87 -20.51
CA MET A 178 18.82 -11.93 -19.41
C MET A 178 19.01 -10.47 -19.88
N VAL A 179 18.38 -10.12 -21.01
CA VAL A 179 18.39 -8.76 -21.57
C VAL A 179 16.95 -8.25 -21.70
N CYS A 180 16.67 -7.09 -21.12
CA CYS A 180 15.48 -6.31 -21.38
C CYS A 180 15.78 -5.27 -22.46
N LYS A 181 14.98 -5.26 -23.53
CA LYS A 181 15.07 -4.29 -24.61
C LYS A 181 13.95 -3.28 -24.48
N VAL A 182 14.30 -2.00 -24.43
CA VAL A 182 13.36 -0.89 -24.49
C VAL A 182 13.57 -0.21 -25.84
N SER A 183 12.57 -0.28 -26.71
CA SER A 183 12.68 0.17 -28.10
C SER A 183 11.59 1.15 -28.51
N SER A 184 11.95 2.04 -29.43
CA SER A 184 11.04 2.97 -30.10
C SER A 184 11.39 3.06 -31.58
N ASP A 185 10.37 3.13 -32.43
CA ASP A 185 10.52 3.17 -33.89
C ASP A 185 10.24 4.57 -34.43
N LEU A 186 11.00 5.03 -35.43
CA LEU A 186 10.74 6.31 -36.13
C LEU A 186 9.32 6.38 -36.73
N SER A 187 8.73 5.21 -37.04
CA SER A 187 7.40 5.08 -37.63
C SER A 187 6.25 5.17 -36.61
N LYS A 188 6.53 4.96 -35.31
CA LYS A 188 5.56 5.08 -34.22
C LYS A 188 5.51 6.53 -33.75
N ALA A 189 4.92 7.38 -34.59
CA ALA A 189 4.97 8.84 -34.45
C ALA A 189 4.30 9.43 -33.19
N ASP A 190 3.60 8.67 -32.35
CA ASP A 190 2.90 9.22 -31.19
C ASP A 190 3.17 8.39 -29.93
N VAL A 191 4.32 8.66 -29.29
CA VAL A 191 4.50 8.30 -27.88
C VAL A 191 3.39 8.99 -27.09
N SER A 192 2.62 8.23 -26.32
CA SER A 192 1.46 8.76 -25.59
C SER A 192 1.22 7.96 -24.32
N LEU A 193 0.51 8.54 -23.34
CA LEU A 193 0.11 7.77 -22.16
C LEU A 193 -1.14 6.94 -22.49
N LYS A 194 -1.16 5.70 -22.01
CA LYS A 194 -2.35 4.86 -22.05
C LYS A 194 -3.45 5.57 -21.27
N ILE A 195 -4.55 5.90 -21.95
CA ILE A 195 -5.71 6.51 -21.31
C ILE A 195 -6.29 5.47 -20.34
N LEU A 196 -6.08 5.70 -19.06
CA LEU A 196 -6.79 4.99 -18.01
C LEU A 196 -8.17 5.63 -17.91
N LEU A 197 -9.10 5.11 -18.71
CA LEU A 197 -10.51 5.29 -18.40
C LEU A 197 -10.71 4.70 -17.00
N PRO A 198 -11.27 5.43 -16.02
CA PRO A 198 -11.74 4.77 -14.82
C PRO A 198 -12.67 3.65 -15.28
N GLU A 199 -12.35 2.40 -14.91
CA GLU A 199 -13.28 1.28 -15.05
C GLU A 199 -14.60 1.80 -14.54
N ALA A 200 -15.59 1.89 -15.44
CA ALA A 200 -16.82 2.64 -15.21
C ALA A 200 -17.30 2.34 -13.79
N MET A 201 -17.30 3.35 -12.91
CA MET A 201 -17.78 3.15 -11.55
C MET A 201 -19.17 2.56 -11.68
N GLU A 202 -19.35 1.30 -11.29
CA GLU A 202 -20.67 0.72 -11.20
C GLU A 202 -21.49 1.70 -10.38
N ALA A 203 -22.64 2.14 -10.93
CA ALA A 203 -23.50 3.06 -10.24
C ALA A 203 -23.74 2.48 -8.84
N ALA A 204 -23.34 3.21 -7.80
CA ALA A 204 -23.46 2.74 -6.44
C ALA A 204 -24.88 2.20 -6.23
N TYR A 205 -24.99 0.93 -5.86
CA TYR A 205 -26.29 0.33 -5.59
C TYR A 205 -26.86 0.99 -4.33
N PHE A 206 -27.83 1.88 -4.53
CA PHE A 206 -28.64 2.43 -3.45
C PHE A 206 -29.88 1.55 -3.32
N PRO A 207 -30.02 0.75 -2.24
CA PRO A 207 -31.25 0.02 -2.00
C PRO A 207 -32.43 1.00 -1.95
N GLU A 208 -33.59 0.58 -2.46
CA GLU A 208 -34.83 1.37 -2.47
C GLU A 208 -35.22 1.89 -1.07
N SER A 209 -34.73 1.27 0.01
CA SER A 209 -34.95 1.72 1.39
C SER A 209 -34.36 3.10 1.71
N TYR A 210 -33.47 3.64 0.87
CA TYR A 210 -32.90 4.98 1.02
C TYR A 210 -33.68 6.05 0.26
N LYS A 211 -34.67 5.67 -0.55
CA LYS A 211 -35.57 6.62 -1.20
C LYS A 211 -36.74 6.90 -0.24
N TYR A 212 -36.88 8.16 0.13
CA TYR A 212 -38.02 8.78 0.83
C TYR A 212 -38.10 8.59 2.36
N TYR A 213 -37.64 9.62 3.08
CA TYR A 213 -38.49 10.23 4.11
C TYR A 213 -39.35 11.24 3.38
N ASP A 214 -40.61 10.90 3.09
CA ASP A 214 -41.61 11.91 2.75
C ASP A 214 -41.79 12.78 4.00
N PHE A 215 -41.37 14.04 3.90
CA PHE A 215 -41.86 15.06 4.81
C PHE A 215 -43.35 15.20 4.52
N GLU A 216 -44.20 14.54 5.32
CA GLU A 216 -45.62 14.87 5.34
C GLU A 216 -45.76 16.35 5.72
N GLU A 217 -46.05 17.18 4.71
CA GLU A 217 -46.57 18.52 4.85
C GLU A 217 -47.82 18.45 5.75
N SER A 218 -47.66 18.85 7.01
CA SER A 218 -48.80 19.20 7.84
C SER A 218 -49.47 20.41 7.22
N GLN A 219 -50.60 20.17 6.56
CA GLN A 219 -51.49 21.20 6.07
C GLN A 219 -51.84 22.19 7.19
N GLY A 220 -51.51 23.45 6.96
CA GLY A 220 -51.99 24.60 7.71
C GLY A 220 -52.34 25.68 6.69
N SER A 221 -53.55 25.58 6.15
CA SER A 221 -54.18 26.58 5.29
C SER A 221 -54.35 27.91 6.02
N GLU A 222 -53.77 28.98 5.49
CA GLU A 222 -54.27 30.34 5.67
C GLU A 222 -53.73 31.20 4.52
N GLU A 223 -54.60 31.42 3.53
CA GLU A 223 -54.45 32.41 2.46
C GLU A 223 -54.87 33.78 3.04
N PRO A 224 -54.11 34.86 2.80
CA PRO A 224 -54.74 36.18 2.77
C PRO A 224 -54.39 36.96 1.51
N ASP A 225 -55.46 37.23 0.76
CA ASP A 225 -55.84 38.49 0.13
C ASP A 225 -54.76 39.35 -0.54
N ILE A 226 -54.76 39.28 -1.87
CA ILE A 226 -54.20 40.30 -2.75
C ILE A 226 -55.23 41.44 -2.86
N ILE A 227 -54.89 42.62 -2.32
CA ILE A 227 -55.60 43.88 -2.55
C ILE A 227 -54.88 44.63 -3.70
N PRO A 228 -55.61 45.22 -4.67
CA PRO A 228 -55.07 45.72 -5.95
C PRO A 228 -54.10 46.90 -5.87
#